data_AF-A0AA38YXT7-F1
#
_entry.id   AF-A0AA38YXT7-F1
#
_cell.length_a   1.000
_cell.length_b   1.000
_cell.length_c   1.000
_cell.angle_alpha   90.00
_cell.angle_beta   90.00
_cell.angle_gamma   90.00
#
_symmetry.space_group_name_H-M   'P 1'
#
loop_
_entity.id
_entity.type
_entity.pdbx_description
1 polymer ?
#
loop_
_entity_poly.entity_id
_entity_poly.type
_entity_poly.pdbx_seq_one_letter_code
_entity_poly.pdbx_strand_id
1 'polypeptide(L)'
;MTSVSLIVPNNKKCFTKNFPLWGAKMILSLKRSKFQKNKYFLLKKLVLLILLQVTLSQGKLFPYGKAHVRLTNLLGPGSSVTIHCQSKDDDLGVHVLPFKDSFEWSFKPNFFVLSTLFFCKIQWQDKLMSFDSYREARDIEDCGKFCYWDITPKGPCMLKHDGGYDFCYYWPKKKIVGIEQGHGKDIP
;
A
#
# COMPACT_ATOMS: atom_id res chain seq x y z
N MET A 1 -10.50 -68.01 -28.98
CA MET A 1 -9.91 -66.65 -28.99
C MET A 1 -11.00 -65.66 -29.36
N THR A 2 -11.40 -64.77 -28.45
CA THR A 2 -12.48 -63.81 -28.65
C THR A 2 -11.95 -62.53 -29.29
N SER A 3 -12.47 -62.15 -30.46
CA SER A 3 -12.16 -60.91 -31.18
C SER A 3 -13.40 -60.03 -31.28
N VAL A 4 -13.21 -58.72 -31.36
CA VAL A 4 -14.30 -57.76 -31.59
C VAL A 4 -14.19 -57.23 -33.02
N SER A 5 -15.29 -57.30 -33.76
CA SER A 5 -15.39 -56.81 -35.14
C SER A 5 -15.96 -55.39 -35.13
N LEU A 6 -15.21 -54.44 -35.68
CA LEU A 6 -15.69 -53.06 -35.89
C LEU A 6 -15.80 -52.79 -37.39
N ILE A 7 -16.92 -52.21 -37.81
CA ILE A 7 -17.14 -51.76 -39.19
C ILE A 7 -16.56 -50.35 -39.30
N VAL A 8 -15.51 -50.18 -40.10
CA VAL A 8 -14.91 -48.88 -40.37
C VAL A 8 -15.28 -48.44 -41.78
N PRO A 9 -15.94 -47.29 -41.96
CA PRO A 9 -16.26 -46.79 -43.30
C PRO A 9 -14.99 -46.21 -43.95
N ASN A 10 -14.64 -46.69 -45.15
CA ASN A 10 -13.64 -46.04 -45.99
C ASN A 10 -14.11 -46.02 -47.46
N ASN A 11 -14.25 -44.82 -48.03
CA ASN A 11 -14.59 -44.53 -49.43
C ASN A 11 -15.31 -45.67 -50.18
N LYS A 12 -16.59 -45.85 -49.81
CA LYS A 12 -17.59 -46.72 -50.45
C LYS A 12 -17.42 -48.25 -50.28
N LYS A 13 -16.55 -48.75 -49.39
CA LYS A 13 -16.57 -50.15 -48.93
C LYS A 13 -16.40 -50.29 -47.42
N CYS A 14 -17.21 -51.16 -46.81
CA CYS A 14 -17.09 -51.54 -45.40
C CYS A 14 -16.20 -52.79 -45.29
N PHE A 15 -15.15 -52.72 -44.46
CA PHE A 15 -14.28 -53.86 -44.15
C PHE A 15 -14.42 -54.24 -42.67
N THR A 16 -14.52 -55.53 -42.38
CA THR A 16 -14.41 -56.09 -41.04
C THR A 16 -12.94 -56.28 -40.68
N LYS A 17 -12.42 -55.46 -39.76
CA LYS A 17 -11.09 -55.66 -39.16
C LYS A 17 -11.26 -56.31 -37.78
N ASN A 18 -10.62 -57.48 -37.61
CA ASN A 18 -10.57 -58.20 -36.34
C ASN A 18 -9.39 -57.72 -35.51
N PHE A 19 -9.64 -57.15 -34.34
CA PHE A 19 -8.60 -56.77 -33.38
C PHE A 19 -8.55 -57.77 -32.21
N PRO A 20 -7.36 -58.19 -31.75
CA PRO A 20 -7.23 -58.98 -30.53
C PRO A 20 -7.64 -58.16 -29.30
N LEU A 21 -8.33 -58.79 -28.33
CA LEU A 21 -8.89 -58.16 -27.13
C LEU A 21 -7.89 -57.28 -26.34
N TRP A 22 -6.60 -57.61 -26.39
CA TRP A 22 -5.54 -56.83 -25.74
C TRP A 22 -5.28 -55.46 -26.41
N GLY A 23 -5.43 -55.35 -27.73
CA GLY A 23 -5.23 -54.11 -28.48
C GLY A 23 -6.31 -53.05 -28.21
N ALA A 24 -7.55 -53.48 -27.99
CA ALA A 24 -8.67 -52.59 -27.62
C ALA A 24 -8.51 -52.00 -26.22
N LYS A 25 -8.01 -52.78 -25.25
CA LYS A 25 -7.73 -52.30 -23.88
C LYS A 25 -6.64 -51.21 -23.84
N MET A 26 -5.61 -51.31 -24.68
CA MET A 26 -4.55 -50.29 -24.78
C MET A 26 -5.03 -48.95 -25.37
N ILE A 27 -5.85 -48.98 -26.42
CA ILE A 27 -6.43 -47.77 -27.04
C ILE A 27 -7.40 -47.07 -26.08
N LEU A 28 -8.19 -47.84 -25.32
CA LEU A 28 -9.07 -47.31 -24.28
C LEU A 28 -8.28 -46.69 -23.12
N SER A 29 -7.17 -47.31 -22.70
CA SER A 29 -6.27 -46.76 -21.67
C SER A 29 -5.58 -45.46 -22.11
N LEU A 30 -5.11 -45.38 -23.36
CA LEU A 30 -4.50 -44.18 -23.92
C LEU A 30 -5.50 -43.05 -24.14
N LYS A 31 -6.72 -43.33 -24.64
CA LYS A 31 -7.81 -42.34 -24.71
C LYS A 31 -8.21 -41.85 -23.32
N ARG A 32 -8.29 -42.74 -22.33
CA ARG A 32 -8.54 -42.38 -20.92
C ARG A 32 -7.44 -41.47 -20.38
N SER A 33 -6.16 -41.74 -20.67
CA SER A 33 -5.04 -40.88 -20.23
C SER A 33 -5.02 -39.49 -20.88
N LYS A 34 -5.27 -39.37 -22.19
CA LYS A 34 -5.31 -38.09 -22.91
C LYS A 34 -6.56 -37.28 -22.57
N PHE A 35 -7.73 -37.95 -22.44
CA PHE A 35 -9.00 -37.32 -22.06
C PHE A 35 -8.98 -36.83 -20.60
N GLN A 36 -8.41 -37.61 -19.68
CA GLN A 36 -8.22 -37.20 -18.29
C GLN A 36 -7.25 -36.01 -18.19
N LYS A 37 -6.07 -36.08 -18.85
CA LYS A 37 -5.12 -34.94 -18.92
C LYS A 37 -5.77 -33.66 -19.46
N ASN A 38 -6.64 -33.76 -20.46
CA ASN A 38 -7.34 -32.61 -21.03
C ASN A 38 -8.36 -32.01 -20.05
N LYS A 39 -9.09 -32.85 -19.30
CA LYS A 39 -10.01 -32.39 -18.24
C LYS A 39 -9.28 -31.70 -17.09
N TYR A 40 -8.15 -32.25 -16.64
CA TYR A 40 -7.31 -31.62 -15.62
C TYR A 40 -6.63 -30.34 -16.12
N PHE A 41 -6.25 -30.27 -17.41
CA PHE A 41 -5.70 -29.07 -18.03
C PHE A 41 -6.73 -27.94 -18.12
N LEU A 42 -7.95 -28.25 -18.56
CA LEU A 42 -9.08 -27.31 -18.58
C LEU A 42 -9.47 -26.88 -17.16
N LEU A 43 -9.52 -27.81 -16.21
CA LEU A 43 -9.81 -27.51 -14.80
C LEU A 43 -8.73 -26.61 -14.19
N LYS A 44 -7.44 -26.88 -14.44
CA LYS A 44 -6.33 -26.01 -13.99
C LYS A 44 -6.42 -24.60 -14.57
N LYS A 45 -6.75 -24.47 -15.86
CA LYS A 45 -6.98 -23.16 -16.49
C LYS A 45 -8.20 -22.45 -15.90
N LEU A 46 -9.29 -23.16 -15.65
CA LEU A 46 -10.49 -22.60 -15.02
C LEU A 46 -10.20 -22.11 -13.59
N VAL A 47 -9.48 -22.91 -12.79
CA VAL A 47 -9.05 -22.53 -11.44
C VAL A 47 -8.12 -21.32 -11.48
N LEU A 48 -7.15 -21.27 -12.40
CA LEU A 48 -6.26 -20.12 -12.58
C LEU A 48 -7.04 -18.85 -12.98
N LEU A 49 -8.02 -18.98 -13.88
CA LEU A 49 -8.90 -17.87 -14.26
C LEU A 49 -9.75 -17.39 -13.07
N ILE A 50 -10.35 -18.31 -12.30
CA ILE A 50 -11.12 -17.96 -11.10
C ILE A 50 -10.24 -17.26 -10.07
N LEU A 51 -9.00 -17.73 -9.84
CA LEU A 51 -8.03 -17.06 -8.96
C LEU A 51 -7.72 -15.65 -9.47
N LEU A 52 -7.51 -15.47 -10.77
CA LEU A 52 -7.28 -14.15 -11.38
C LEU A 52 -8.50 -13.23 -11.22
N GLN A 53 -9.72 -13.75 -11.41
CA GLN A 53 -10.96 -12.99 -11.19
C GLN A 53 -11.13 -12.60 -9.72
N VAL A 54 -10.78 -13.48 -8.77
CA VAL A 54 -10.83 -13.20 -7.32
C VAL A 54 -9.81 -12.15 -6.90
N THR A 55 -8.67 -12.06 -7.59
CA THR A 55 -7.72 -10.94 -7.37
C THR A 55 -8.22 -9.60 -7.92
N LEU A 56 -9.07 -9.62 -8.94
CA LEU A 56 -9.65 -8.40 -9.55
C LEU A 56 -10.94 -7.94 -8.85
N SER A 57 -11.73 -8.87 -8.31
CA SER A 57 -12.98 -8.58 -7.60
C SER A 57 -12.77 -8.03 -6.20
N GLN A 58 -11.59 -8.26 -5.61
CA GLN A 58 -11.09 -7.39 -4.57
C GLN A 58 -10.61 -6.12 -5.28
N GLY A 59 -11.41 -5.05 -5.27
CA GLY A 59 -11.09 -3.72 -5.82
C GLY A 59 -9.91 -3.01 -5.12
N LYS A 60 -8.94 -3.78 -4.65
CA LYS A 60 -7.72 -3.37 -3.93
C LYS A 60 -6.53 -3.14 -4.84
N LEU A 61 -6.59 -3.49 -6.12
CA LEU A 61 -5.40 -3.34 -6.97
C LEU A 61 -5.06 -1.86 -7.25
N PHE A 62 -6.05 -0.94 -7.24
CA PHE A 62 -5.80 0.50 -7.43
C PHE A 62 -6.92 1.42 -6.87
N PRO A 63 -7.13 1.57 -5.54
CA PRO A 63 -8.05 2.59 -5.03
C PRO A 63 -7.37 3.89 -4.57
N TYR A 64 -6.08 4.11 -4.83
CA TYR A 64 -5.38 5.25 -4.24
C TYR A 64 -5.18 6.37 -5.26
N GLY A 65 -6.13 7.31 -5.24
CA GLY A 65 -6.09 8.55 -6.02
C GLY A 65 -5.03 9.52 -5.51
N LYS A 66 -5.16 10.80 -5.86
CA LYS A 66 -4.30 11.85 -5.29
C LYS A 66 -4.38 11.81 -3.76
N ALA A 67 -3.24 11.85 -3.10
CA ALA A 67 -3.12 12.08 -1.67
C ALA A 67 -3.17 13.59 -1.42
N HIS A 68 -3.87 13.98 -0.36
CA HIS A 68 -4.04 15.36 0.06
C HIS A 68 -3.54 15.50 1.49
N VAL A 69 -2.60 16.41 1.72
CA VAL A 69 -2.05 16.70 3.05
C VAL A 69 -2.37 18.14 3.41
N ARG A 70 -2.82 18.37 4.65
CA ARG A 70 -3.11 19.69 5.18
C ARG A 70 -2.54 19.84 6.59
N LEU A 71 -1.91 20.97 6.86
CA LEU A 71 -1.38 21.38 8.15
C LEU A 71 -2.16 22.62 8.62
N THR A 72 -2.87 22.52 9.73
CA THR A 72 -3.66 23.63 10.31
C THR A 72 -3.03 24.10 11.61
N ASN A 73 -2.87 25.42 11.78
CA ASN A 73 -2.40 25.97 13.04
C ASN A 73 -3.53 26.12 14.07
N LEU A 74 -3.53 25.29 15.12
CA LEU A 74 -4.45 25.36 16.26
C LEU A 74 -3.74 25.64 17.59
N LEU A 75 -2.61 26.35 17.57
CA LEU A 75 -1.82 26.68 18.77
C LEU A 75 -2.52 27.70 19.69
N GLY A 76 -3.48 28.46 19.16
CA GLY A 76 -4.30 29.44 19.90
C GLY A 76 -4.22 30.86 19.31
N PRO A 77 -5.13 31.77 19.72
CA PRO A 77 -5.14 33.15 19.22
C PRO A 77 -3.80 33.87 19.37
N GLY A 78 -3.42 34.65 18.35
CA GLY A 78 -2.14 35.39 18.34
C GLY A 78 -0.90 34.55 18.08
N SER A 79 -1.05 33.24 17.87
CA SER A 79 0.07 32.37 17.50
C SER A 79 0.33 32.36 16.00
N SER A 80 1.58 32.09 15.63
CA SER A 80 1.98 31.70 14.29
C SER A 80 2.96 30.52 14.37
N VAL A 81 2.91 29.65 13.37
CA VAL A 81 3.87 28.55 13.21
C VAL A 81 4.53 28.68 11.84
N THR A 82 5.85 28.53 11.82
CA THR A 82 6.60 28.46 10.57
C THR A 82 6.79 26.99 10.22
N ILE A 83 6.48 26.62 8.99
CA ILE A 83 6.60 25.26 8.48
C ILE A 83 7.48 25.26 7.23
N HIS A 84 8.29 24.22 7.06
CA HIS A 84 9.02 23.93 5.83
C HIS A 84 8.84 22.46 5.53
N CYS A 85 8.16 22.15 4.44
CA CYS A 85 7.83 20.77 4.06
C CYS A 85 8.51 20.41 2.74
N GLN A 86 9.00 19.17 2.65
CA GLN A 86 9.64 18.68 1.44
C GLN A 86 9.59 17.15 1.38
N SER A 87 9.71 16.61 0.17
CA SER A 87 10.03 15.21 -0.09
C SER A 87 11.51 15.07 -0.44
N LYS A 88 11.91 13.90 -0.95
CA LYS A 88 13.22 13.73 -1.56
C LYS A 88 13.39 14.57 -2.83
N ASP A 89 12.31 14.70 -3.60
CA ASP A 89 12.35 15.19 -4.98
C ASP A 89 11.70 16.59 -5.12
N ASP A 90 10.86 16.99 -4.16
CA ASP A 90 10.09 18.24 -4.20
C ASP A 90 10.26 19.04 -2.90
N ASP A 91 10.69 20.29 -3.00
CA ASP A 91 10.64 21.26 -1.89
C ASP A 91 9.37 22.10 -2.00
N LEU A 92 8.51 22.04 -0.97
CA LEU A 92 7.26 22.80 -0.93
C LEU A 92 7.45 24.20 -0.34
N GLY A 93 8.65 24.51 0.15
CA GLY A 93 9.04 25.82 0.65
C GLY A 93 8.58 26.11 2.08
N VAL A 94 8.92 27.33 2.52
CA VAL A 94 8.64 27.82 3.86
C VAL A 94 7.32 28.59 3.87
N HIS A 95 6.44 28.28 4.82
CA HIS A 95 5.16 28.95 5.01
C HIS A 95 5.00 29.38 6.46
N VAL A 96 4.43 30.57 6.69
CA VAL A 96 4.10 31.06 8.03
C VAL A 96 2.58 31.03 8.15
N LEU A 97 2.07 30.25 9.10
CA LEU A 97 0.64 30.04 9.31
C LEU A 97 0.18 30.75 10.58
N PRO A 98 -0.59 31.86 10.47
CA PRO A 98 -1.32 32.44 11.59
C PRO A 98 -2.32 31.45 12.20
N PHE A 99 -2.83 31.76 13.39
CA PHE A 99 -3.87 30.94 14.03
C PHE A 99 -5.08 30.72 13.11
N LYS A 100 -5.52 29.46 13.01
CA LYS A 100 -6.58 28.94 12.12
C LYS A 100 -6.27 28.94 10.62
N ASP A 101 -5.06 29.34 10.21
CA ASP A 101 -4.64 29.21 8.83
C ASP A 101 -4.11 27.80 8.54
N SER A 102 -4.07 27.44 7.25
CA SER A 102 -3.66 26.12 6.80
C SER A 102 -2.79 26.15 5.55
N PHE A 103 -1.81 25.24 5.50
CA PHE A 103 -1.05 24.92 4.30
C PHE A 103 -1.42 23.53 3.80
N GLU A 104 -1.66 23.38 2.50
CA GLU A 104 -2.05 22.12 1.90
C GLU A 104 -1.40 21.88 0.54
N TRP A 105 -1.20 20.61 0.22
CA TRP A 105 -0.69 20.17 -1.08
C TRP A 105 -1.28 18.81 -1.45
N SER A 106 -1.16 18.48 -2.74
CA SER A 106 -1.67 17.22 -3.28
C SER A 106 -0.68 16.60 -4.25
N PHE A 107 -0.53 15.29 -4.20
CA PHE A 107 0.41 14.56 -5.04
C PHE A 107 -0.14 13.16 -5.36
N LYS A 108 0.55 12.44 -6.25
CA LYS A 108 0.25 11.04 -6.55
C LYS A 108 1.39 10.18 -5.97
N PRO A 109 1.13 9.35 -4.94
CA PRO A 109 2.14 8.46 -4.39
C PRO A 109 2.64 7.44 -5.43
N ASN A 110 3.89 7.01 -5.29
CA ASN A 110 4.48 5.94 -6.08
C ASN A 110 4.23 4.56 -5.45
N PHE A 111 3.03 4.03 -5.72
CA PHE A 111 2.56 2.77 -5.14
C PHE A 111 3.35 1.53 -5.55
N PHE A 112 4.12 1.58 -6.65
CA PHE A 112 4.94 0.43 -7.06
C PHE A 112 6.10 0.16 -6.11
N VAL A 113 6.58 1.20 -5.42
CA VAL A 113 7.76 1.13 -4.54
C VAL A 113 7.39 1.42 -3.08
N LEU A 114 6.20 1.97 -2.81
CA LEU A 114 5.71 2.36 -1.47
C LEU A 114 6.71 3.28 -0.73
N SER A 115 7.34 4.19 -1.46
CA SER A 115 8.49 4.98 -0.98
C SER A 115 8.19 6.47 -0.79
N THR A 116 6.95 6.92 -1.01
CA THR A 116 6.62 8.34 -0.97
C THR A 116 6.64 8.86 0.47
N LEU A 117 7.44 9.89 0.70
CA LEU A 117 7.64 10.50 2.02
C LEU A 117 7.69 12.03 1.87
N PHE A 118 6.87 12.71 2.66
CA PHE A 118 7.00 14.14 2.94
C PHE A 118 7.25 14.33 4.42
N PHE A 119 8.28 15.12 4.74
CA PHE A 119 8.60 15.52 6.10
C PHE A 119 8.55 17.04 6.22
N CYS A 120 8.12 17.51 7.38
CA CYS A 120 8.00 18.92 7.69
C CYS A 120 8.85 19.27 8.90
N LYS A 121 9.62 20.35 8.78
CA LYS A 121 10.21 21.08 9.91
C LYS A 121 9.23 22.14 10.35
N ILE A 122 8.91 22.17 11.64
CA ILE A 122 7.98 23.14 12.20
C ILE A 122 8.63 23.86 13.37
N GLN A 123 8.46 25.18 13.40
CA GLN A 123 9.00 26.06 14.41
C GLN A 123 7.87 26.89 15.04
N TRP A 124 7.79 26.81 16.36
CA TRP A 124 6.88 27.61 17.17
C TRP A 124 7.62 28.09 18.42
N GLN A 125 7.77 29.41 18.56
CA GLN A 125 8.59 30.02 19.62
C GLN A 125 10.02 29.46 19.62
N ASP A 126 10.48 28.91 20.75
CA ASP A 126 11.77 28.26 20.93
C ASP A 126 11.74 26.75 20.66
N LYS A 127 10.60 26.21 20.18
CA LYS A 127 10.44 24.80 19.84
C LYS A 127 10.62 24.59 18.34
N LEU A 128 11.49 23.64 18.00
CA LEU A 128 11.72 23.17 16.65
C LEU A 128 11.54 21.65 16.62
N MET A 129 10.80 21.15 15.63
CA MET A 129 10.56 19.72 15.46
C MET A 129 10.55 19.35 13.97
N SER A 130 11.00 18.14 13.65
CA SER A 130 10.76 17.51 12.35
C SER A 130 9.81 16.35 12.52
N PHE A 131 8.86 16.18 11.60
CA PHE A 131 7.95 15.04 11.60
C PHE A 131 7.51 14.65 10.20
N ASP A 132 7.05 13.42 10.03
CA ASP A 132 6.56 12.91 8.75
C ASP A 132 5.09 13.27 8.58
N SER A 133 4.84 14.29 7.74
CA SER A 133 3.50 14.73 7.38
C SER A 133 2.80 13.77 6.43
N TYR A 134 3.58 13.00 5.66
CA TYR A 134 3.07 11.87 4.88
C TYR A 134 4.13 10.78 4.77
N ARG A 135 3.76 9.53 5.06
CA ARG A 135 4.58 8.34 4.85
C ARG A 135 3.69 7.27 4.25
N GLU A 136 3.93 6.91 2.99
CA GLU A 136 3.07 6.00 2.22
C GLU A 136 2.76 4.68 2.96
N ALA A 137 3.76 4.05 3.57
CA ALA A 137 3.58 2.80 4.31
C ALA A 137 2.72 2.93 5.60
N ARG A 138 2.59 4.13 6.17
CA ARG A 138 1.70 4.42 7.31
C ARG A 138 0.32 4.84 6.78
N ASP A 139 0.31 5.79 5.86
CA ASP A 139 -0.88 6.60 5.57
C ASP A 139 -1.84 5.99 4.54
N ILE A 140 -1.40 4.98 3.78
CA ILE A 140 -2.21 4.36 2.71
C ILE A 140 -3.52 3.76 3.23
N GLU A 141 -3.52 3.19 4.44
CA GLU A 141 -4.74 2.65 5.08
C GLU A 141 -5.30 3.59 6.16
N ASP A 142 -4.45 4.38 6.85
CA ASP A 142 -4.85 5.15 8.03
C ASP A 142 -5.60 6.45 7.66
N CYS A 143 -4.97 7.34 6.87
CA CYS A 143 -5.58 8.61 6.44
C CYS A 143 -6.26 8.50 5.06
N GLY A 144 -6.14 7.34 4.39
CA GLY A 144 -6.68 7.10 3.06
C GLY A 144 -6.20 8.14 2.04
N LYS A 145 -7.09 9.06 1.65
CA LYS A 145 -6.78 10.16 0.71
C LYS A 145 -6.46 11.49 1.38
N PHE A 146 -6.85 11.67 2.65
CA PHE A 146 -6.86 12.97 3.33
C PHE A 146 -6.10 12.88 4.65
N CYS A 147 -4.82 13.25 4.60
CA CYS A 147 -3.91 13.31 5.74
C CYS A 147 -3.93 14.70 6.35
N TYR A 148 -4.86 14.95 7.27
CA TYR A 148 -4.99 16.26 7.90
C TYR A 148 -4.34 16.28 9.28
N TRP A 149 -3.54 17.30 9.51
CA TRP A 149 -2.76 17.50 10.72
C TRP A 149 -3.14 18.80 11.41
N ASP A 150 -3.43 18.72 12.70
CA ASP A 150 -3.62 19.88 13.55
C ASP A 150 -2.36 20.11 14.39
N ILE A 151 -1.78 21.29 14.27
CA ILE A 151 -0.63 21.72 15.07
C ILE A 151 -1.18 22.30 16.37
N THR A 152 -1.08 21.52 17.45
CA THR A 152 -1.62 21.89 18.77
C THR A 152 -0.51 22.27 19.76
N PRO A 153 -0.85 22.82 20.94
CA PRO A 153 0.14 23.09 21.98
C PRO A 153 0.91 21.86 22.47
N LYS A 154 0.39 20.64 22.26
CA LYS A 154 1.06 19.37 22.55
C LYS A 154 1.98 18.92 21.39
N GLY A 155 1.58 19.25 20.17
CA GLY A 155 2.30 18.96 18.92
C GLY A 155 1.32 18.66 17.77
N PRO A 156 1.85 18.34 16.57
CA PRO A 156 1.06 17.91 15.42
C PRO A 156 0.35 16.59 15.70
N CYS A 157 -0.95 16.54 15.41
CA CYS A 157 -1.75 15.33 15.50
C CYS A 157 -2.55 15.11 14.21
N MET A 158 -2.52 13.90 13.68
CA MET A 158 -3.28 13.49 12.49
C MET A 158 -4.72 13.18 12.87
N LEU A 159 -5.66 13.78 12.14
CA LEU A 159 -7.09 13.59 12.29
C LEU A 159 -7.53 12.25 11.73
N LYS A 160 -8.46 11.60 12.44
CA LYS A 160 -9.17 10.42 11.94
C LYS A 160 -10.37 10.81 11.09
N HIS A 161 -10.78 9.91 10.19
CA HIS A 161 -12.01 10.07 9.41
C HIS A 161 -13.29 10.09 10.26
N ASP A 162 -13.33 9.31 11.34
CA ASP A 162 -14.46 9.19 12.28
C ASP A 162 -14.37 10.19 13.46
N GLY A 163 -13.35 11.05 13.46
CA GLY A 163 -13.10 12.04 14.50
C GLY A 163 -12.06 11.59 15.54
N GLY A 164 -11.46 12.56 16.22
CA GLY A 164 -10.32 12.34 17.10
C GLY A 164 -8.99 12.25 16.35
N TYR A 165 -7.97 11.68 16.99
CA TYR A 165 -6.59 11.65 16.49
C TYR A 165 -6.02 10.24 16.49
N ASP A 166 -5.23 9.90 15.47
CA ASP A 166 -4.57 8.59 15.35
C ASP A 166 -3.07 8.65 15.69
N PHE A 167 -2.36 9.62 15.11
CA PHE A 167 -0.92 9.78 15.30
C PHE A 167 -0.57 11.18 15.77
N CYS A 168 0.09 11.28 16.92
CA CYS A 168 0.54 12.55 17.47
C CYS A 168 2.06 12.55 17.67
N TYR A 169 2.69 13.65 17.28
CA TYR A 169 4.04 14.00 17.68
C TYR A 169 3.98 14.96 18.86
N TYR A 170 4.93 14.83 19.79
CA TYR A 170 5.02 15.72 20.94
C TYR A 170 6.22 16.66 20.77
N TRP A 171 6.01 17.94 21.07
CA TRP A 171 7.08 18.92 21.07
C TRP A 171 8.25 18.46 21.96
N PRO A 172 9.52 18.70 21.54
CA PRO A 172 10.66 18.37 22.37
C PRO A 172 10.65 19.19 23.66
N LYS A 173 11.08 18.57 24.76
CA LYS A 173 11.25 19.27 26.03
C LYS A 173 12.41 20.25 25.91
N LYS A 174 12.25 21.46 26.46
CA LYS A 174 13.32 22.46 26.53
C LYS A 174 14.50 21.86 27.30
N LYS A 175 15.69 21.81 26.69
CA LYS A 175 16.91 21.47 27.42
C LYS A 175 17.22 22.65 28.34
N ILE A 176 17.09 22.44 29.65
CA ILE A 176 17.64 23.38 30.64
C ILE A 176 19.16 23.19 30.56
N VAL A 177 19.86 24.11 29.92
CA VAL A 177 21.32 24.16 29.99
C VAL A 177 21.65 24.57 31.42
N GLY A 178 22.08 23.60 32.24
CA GLY A 178 22.61 23.88 33.56
C GLY A 178 23.88 24.72 33.40
N ILE A 179 23.86 25.94 33.90
CA ILE A 179 25.09 26.69 34.15
C ILE A 179 25.73 25.99 35.36
N GLU A 180 26.76 25.19 35.15
CA GLU A 180 27.65 24.81 36.25
C GLU A 180 28.27 26.10 36.78
N GLN A 181 27.83 26.52 37.97
CA GLN A 181 28.56 27.53 38.72
C GLN A 181 29.91 26.91 39.11
N GLY A 182 30.96 27.36 38.44
CA GLY A 182 32.34 27.07 38.82
C GLY A 182 32.55 27.50 40.26
N HIS A 183 32.63 26.52 41.16
CA HIS A 183 33.08 26.74 42.52
C HIS A 183 34.59 26.92 42.47
N GLY A 184 35.03 28.19 42.54
CA GLY A 184 36.40 28.52 42.87
C GLY A 184 36.78 27.82 44.17
N LYS A 185 37.90 27.09 44.14
CA LYS A 185 38.59 26.68 45.35
C LYS A 185 39.93 27.38 45.36
N ASP A 186 40.03 28.25 46.36
CA ASP A 186 41.23 28.94 46.77
C ASP A 186 42.34 27.95 47.18
N ILE A 187 43.55 28.47 46.98
CA ILE A 187 44.87 27.93 47.32
C ILE A 187 45.05 27.89 48.85
N PRO A 188 45.78 26.91 49.38
CA PRO A 188 47.03 27.24 50.07
C PRO A 188 48.26 26.63 49.38
#